data_AF-A0AAV3NXU8-F1
#
_entry.id   AF-A0AAV3NXU8-F1
#
_cell.length_a   1.000
_cell.length_b   1.000
_cell.length_c   1.000
_cell.angle_alpha   90.00
_cell.angle_beta   90.00
_cell.angle_gamma   90.00
#
_symmetry.space_group_name_H-M   'P 1'
#
loop_
_entity.id
_entity.type
_entity.pdbx_description
1 polymer ?
#
loop_
_entity_poly.entity_id
_entity_poly.type
_entity_poly.pdbx_seq_one_letter_code
_entity_poly.pdbx_strand_id
1 'polypeptide(L)'
;MEISVSIISHFSLLLFISVLLFPTMAASLGINYGRIADNLPPPDKVVPLIKSIGATRVKLYDADPTVLKAFANTNIGIIIGLGNEYLASMKDPNKALAWVKSNVQCWLPATKVTCIAVGNEVLTLNDTLLSNNLLPAMQSVYSALKSLHLEKQVSVTTAHSLAVLDTSYPPSAGKFRQDLVGCLSKILDFHLKTDSPFLINAYPFLAYKSNPKQISLDYVLFQGSNGSGGVVDPATNLHYDNMLFSQIDAVHSALEKVGCKKVCVQISESGWPSKGDQDEAGATLENAKKFNGNLIKLMQQKRGTPMRPDVDLNIYLFALFNENLKPGPTSERNFGLFKPDGTPAYNLGLAGVSFGNANTSSSSSGGSSGGNSSEGSYSPPAGGSSNGYMSITSDAGKLIEQSKTLVFFLVLSPMTLLAFQQ
;
A
#
# COMPACT_ATOMS: atom_id res chain seq x y z
N MET A 1 3.58 38.73 -53.11
CA MET A 1 3.28 37.32 -52.79
C MET A 1 4.40 36.81 -51.89
N GLU A 2 4.48 37.32 -50.66
CA GLU A 2 5.65 37.06 -49.79
C GLU A 2 5.36 37.28 -48.29
N ILE A 3 4.10 37.13 -47.86
CA ILE A 3 3.72 37.29 -46.44
C ILE A 3 3.07 36.03 -45.86
N SER A 4 2.72 35.02 -46.67
CA SER A 4 1.89 33.91 -46.20
C SER A 4 2.64 32.64 -45.76
N VAL A 5 3.97 32.60 -45.76
CA VAL A 5 4.73 31.37 -45.44
C VAL A 5 5.35 31.38 -44.04
N SER A 6 5.54 32.55 -43.41
CA SER A 6 6.19 32.65 -42.09
C SER A 6 5.27 32.33 -40.90
N ILE A 7 3.96 32.53 -41.05
CA ILE A 7 2.97 32.36 -39.96
C ILE A 7 2.62 30.87 -39.74
N ILE A 8 2.72 30.04 -40.79
CA ILE A 8 2.40 28.60 -40.71
C ILE A 8 3.52 27.81 -40.01
N SER A 9 4.78 28.28 -40.08
CA SER A 9 5.92 27.63 -39.43
C SER A 9 5.87 27.74 -37.89
N HIS A 10 5.39 28.87 -37.37
CA HIS A 10 5.33 29.10 -35.91
C HIS A 10 4.13 28.41 -35.24
N PHE A 11 3.03 28.17 -35.97
CA PHE A 11 1.89 27.42 -35.43
C PHE A 11 2.16 25.92 -35.35
N SER A 12 2.92 25.34 -36.28
CA SER A 12 3.34 23.94 -36.19
C SER A 12 4.35 23.69 -35.07
N LEU A 13 5.21 24.66 -34.74
CA LEU A 13 6.17 24.51 -33.63
C LEU A 13 5.50 24.62 -32.25
N LEU A 14 4.42 25.42 -32.13
CA LEU A 14 3.61 25.50 -30.90
C LEU A 14 2.67 24.30 -30.71
N LEU A 15 2.21 23.67 -31.81
CA LEU A 15 1.40 22.45 -31.73
C LEU A 15 2.21 21.21 -31.30
N PHE A 16 3.52 21.21 -31.52
CA PHE A 16 4.42 20.13 -31.09
C PHE A 16 4.89 20.23 -29.63
N ILE A 17 4.67 21.36 -28.95
CA ILE A 17 4.94 21.50 -27.51
C ILE A 17 3.70 21.15 -26.66
N SER A 18 2.52 21.01 -27.30
CA SER A 18 1.34 20.40 -26.68
C SER A 18 1.35 18.87 -26.81
N VAL A 19 2.52 18.24 -26.70
CA VAL A 19 2.54 16.86 -26.19
C VAL A 19 2.05 16.97 -24.76
N LEU A 20 0.82 16.48 -24.56
CA LEU A 20 0.19 16.30 -23.27
C LEU A 20 1.24 15.79 -22.28
N LEU A 21 1.69 16.69 -21.39
CA LEU A 21 2.25 16.32 -20.10
C LEU A 21 1.10 15.73 -19.28
N PHE A 22 0.57 14.59 -19.72
CA PHE A 22 0.06 13.65 -18.75
C PHE A 22 1.29 13.28 -17.92
N PRO A 23 1.30 13.52 -16.60
CA PRO A 23 2.29 12.87 -15.77
C PRO A 23 2.07 11.37 -15.98
N THR A 24 2.88 10.75 -16.84
CA THR A 24 3.09 9.32 -16.77
C THR A 24 3.58 9.09 -15.36
N MET A 25 2.70 8.50 -14.54
CA MET A 25 3.01 8.15 -13.16
C MET A 25 4.00 6.99 -13.22
N ALA A 26 5.25 7.30 -13.60
CA ALA A 26 6.32 6.33 -13.67
C ALA A 26 6.28 5.48 -12.40
N ALA A 27 6.24 4.15 -12.55
CA ALA A 27 6.17 3.21 -11.44
C ALA A 27 7.02 3.72 -10.27
N SER A 28 6.33 4.03 -9.16
CA SER A 28 6.94 4.74 -8.03
C SER A 28 6.90 3.86 -6.80
N LEU A 29 8.07 3.65 -6.20
CA LEU A 29 8.18 2.92 -4.96
C LEU A 29 7.68 3.80 -3.82
N GLY A 30 6.67 3.29 -3.10
CA GLY A 30 6.22 3.83 -1.82
C GLY A 30 6.72 2.99 -0.65
N ILE A 31 6.63 3.56 0.55
CA ILE A 31 6.90 2.86 1.81
C ILE A 31 5.84 3.24 2.85
N ASN A 32 5.36 2.27 3.62
CA ASN A 32 4.49 2.50 4.76
C ASN A 32 5.33 2.98 5.94
N TYR A 33 5.03 4.17 6.47
CA TYR A 33 5.68 4.68 7.68
C TYR A 33 4.76 4.45 8.89
N GLY A 34 4.82 3.22 9.38
CA GLY A 34 4.21 2.79 10.62
C GLY A 34 4.87 3.36 11.85
N ARG A 35 4.06 3.67 12.88
CA ARG A 35 4.53 4.26 14.14
C ARG A 35 3.89 3.66 15.39
N ILE A 36 3.39 2.42 15.34
CA ILE A 36 2.95 1.70 16.55
C ILE A 36 4.20 1.18 17.28
N ALA A 37 4.97 2.11 17.83
CA ALA A 37 6.24 1.86 18.51
C ALA A 37 6.63 3.05 19.40
N ASP A 38 7.45 2.80 20.41
CA ASP A 38 7.93 3.81 21.38
C ASP A 38 9.43 4.13 21.26
N ASN A 39 10.11 3.52 20.27
CA ASN A 39 11.57 3.57 20.12
C ASN A 39 12.04 4.04 18.74
N LEU A 40 11.13 4.57 17.92
CA LEU A 40 11.43 5.05 16.56
C LEU A 40 12.22 6.37 16.56
N PRO A 41 12.99 6.64 15.51
CA PRO A 41 13.71 7.90 15.41
C PRO A 41 12.74 9.05 15.16
N PRO A 42 13.12 10.29 15.50
CA PRO A 42 12.27 11.44 15.23
C PRO A 42 12.04 11.63 13.71
N PRO A 43 10.88 12.21 13.30
CA PRO A 43 10.50 12.25 11.88
C PRO A 43 11.49 12.94 10.93
N ASP A 44 12.34 13.86 11.41
CA ASP A 44 13.37 14.52 10.61
C ASP A 44 14.48 13.56 10.14
N LYS A 45 14.70 12.45 10.87
CA LYS A 45 15.67 11.40 10.50
C LYS A 45 15.10 10.36 9.54
N VAL A 46 13.79 10.38 9.29
CA VAL A 46 13.10 9.38 8.47
C VAL A 46 13.24 9.65 6.97
N VAL A 47 13.23 10.91 6.56
CA VAL A 47 13.31 11.30 5.14
C VAL A 47 14.56 10.75 4.44
N PRO A 48 15.78 10.81 5.02
CA PRO A 48 16.97 10.19 4.44
C PRO A 48 16.82 8.67 4.25
N LEU A 49 16.19 7.96 5.19
CA LEU A 49 15.99 6.51 5.09
C LEU A 49 15.04 6.15 3.93
N ILE A 50 13.94 6.88 3.77
CA ILE A 50 13.00 6.70 2.65
C ILE A 50 13.73 6.92 1.31
N LYS A 51 14.53 7.98 1.19
CA LYS A 51 15.31 8.25 -0.02
C LYS A 51 16.37 7.18 -0.27
N SER A 52 16.96 6.60 0.77
CA SER A 52 18.01 5.59 0.66
C SER A 52 17.55 4.30 -0.04
N ILE A 53 16.27 3.95 0.05
CA ILE A 53 15.68 2.80 -0.64
C ILE A 53 15.09 3.17 -2.01
N GLY A 54 15.27 4.41 -2.47
CA GLY A 54 14.72 4.91 -3.73
C GLY A 54 13.22 5.19 -3.70
N ALA A 55 12.59 5.20 -2.51
CA ALA A 55 11.17 5.49 -2.38
C ALA A 55 10.93 7.00 -2.53
N THR A 56 9.90 7.35 -3.29
CA THR A 56 9.48 8.74 -3.56
C THR A 56 8.10 9.06 -2.97
N ARG A 57 7.49 8.07 -2.32
CA ARG A 57 6.16 8.16 -1.72
C ARG A 57 6.13 7.51 -0.35
N VAL A 58 5.27 8.00 0.53
CA VAL A 58 5.04 7.43 1.87
C VAL A 58 3.54 7.33 2.14
N LYS A 59 3.11 6.24 2.76
CA LYS A 59 1.76 6.10 3.32
C LYS A 59 1.87 6.21 4.84
N LEU A 60 1.16 7.18 5.40
CA LEU A 60 0.95 7.37 6.83
C LEU A 60 -0.40 6.77 7.21
N TYR A 61 -0.55 6.38 8.48
CA TYR A 61 -1.82 5.86 9.02
C TYR A 61 -2.59 6.88 9.87
N ASP A 62 -2.05 8.09 9.97
CA ASP A 62 -2.59 9.24 10.67
C ASP A 62 -2.20 10.53 9.92
N ALA A 63 -2.56 11.68 10.50
CA ALA A 63 -2.20 13.01 10.03
C ALA A 63 -1.32 13.77 11.03
N ASP A 64 -0.30 13.09 11.59
CA ASP A 64 0.52 13.69 12.64
C ASP A 64 1.28 14.96 12.17
N PRO A 65 1.10 16.09 12.87
CA PRO A 65 1.67 17.36 12.45
C PRO A 65 3.20 17.39 12.51
N THR A 66 3.82 16.62 13.41
CA THR A 66 5.29 16.53 13.51
C THR A 66 5.88 15.82 12.30
N VAL A 67 5.21 14.77 11.83
CA VAL A 67 5.61 14.04 10.61
C VAL A 67 5.39 14.91 9.38
N LEU A 68 4.19 15.48 9.22
CA LEU A 68 3.88 16.32 8.05
C LEU A 68 4.84 17.50 7.94
N LYS A 69 5.17 18.17 9.06
CA LYS A 69 6.18 19.23 9.10
C LYS A 69 7.57 18.75 8.65
N ALA A 70 8.02 17.58 9.11
CA ALA A 70 9.32 17.03 8.75
C ALA A 70 9.44 16.67 7.26
N PHE A 71 8.32 16.41 6.59
CA PHE A 71 8.26 16.11 5.16
C PHE A 71 8.12 17.34 4.26
N ALA A 72 8.01 18.55 4.84
CA ALA A 72 7.95 19.79 4.08
C ALA A 72 9.18 19.97 3.18
N ASN A 73 8.94 20.37 1.92
CA ASN A 73 9.94 20.63 0.88
C ASN A 73 10.83 19.42 0.50
N THR A 74 10.42 18.20 0.86
CA THR A 74 11.17 16.98 0.53
C THR A 74 10.86 16.40 -0.85
N ASN A 75 9.75 16.85 -1.46
CA ASN A 75 9.11 16.31 -2.67
C ASN A 75 8.58 14.87 -2.58
N ILE A 76 8.62 14.23 -1.40
CA ILE A 76 8.03 12.91 -1.17
C ILE A 76 6.51 13.04 -1.16
N GLY A 77 5.81 12.27 -2.01
CA GLY A 77 4.35 12.25 -2.05
C GLY A 77 3.77 11.50 -0.86
N ILE A 78 2.76 12.06 -0.19
CA ILE A 78 2.16 11.49 1.03
C ILE A 78 0.74 11.02 0.76
N ILE A 79 0.43 9.79 1.19
CA ILE A 79 -0.93 9.35 1.51
C ILE A 79 -1.12 9.53 3.02
N ILE A 80 -2.14 10.29 3.42
CA ILE A 80 -2.54 10.44 4.82
C ILE A 80 -3.66 9.45 5.13
N GLY A 81 -3.52 8.70 6.22
CA GLY A 81 -4.58 7.83 6.74
C GLY A 81 -5.57 8.61 7.59
N LEU A 82 -6.86 8.39 7.35
CA LEU A 82 -7.94 8.76 8.25
C LEU A 82 -8.46 7.48 8.91
N GLY A 83 -8.19 7.32 10.21
CA GLY A 83 -8.46 6.10 10.96
C GLY A 83 -9.93 5.68 11.01
N ASN A 84 -10.15 4.37 11.23
CA ASN A 84 -11.48 3.77 11.21
C ASN A 84 -12.42 4.39 12.27
N GLU A 85 -11.86 4.80 13.40
CA GLU A 85 -12.53 5.49 14.52
C GLU A 85 -13.17 6.82 14.11
N TYR A 86 -12.69 7.46 13.05
CA TYR A 86 -13.24 8.73 12.57
C TYR A 86 -14.41 8.56 11.60
N LEU A 87 -14.63 7.37 11.02
CA LEU A 87 -15.61 7.16 9.94
C LEU A 87 -17.02 7.64 10.30
N ALA A 88 -17.48 7.34 11.52
CA ALA A 88 -18.79 7.78 11.98
C ALA A 88 -18.92 9.32 12.01
N SER A 89 -17.87 9.99 12.47
CA SER A 89 -17.83 11.46 12.59
C SER A 89 -17.69 12.17 11.25
N MET A 90 -16.97 11.57 10.30
CA MET A 90 -16.67 12.17 9.00
C MET A 90 -17.85 12.12 8.03
N LYS A 91 -18.96 11.48 8.40
CA LYS A 91 -20.23 11.64 7.67
C LYS A 91 -20.77 13.06 7.72
N ASP A 92 -20.47 13.79 8.79
CA ASP A 92 -20.83 15.21 8.95
C ASP A 92 -19.92 16.08 8.06
N PRO A 93 -20.47 16.79 7.05
CA PRO A 93 -19.68 17.61 6.15
C PRO A 93 -18.88 18.71 6.84
N ASN A 94 -19.37 19.27 7.96
CA ASN A 94 -18.66 20.31 8.69
C ASN A 94 -17.44 19.74 9.41
N LYS A 95 -17.56 18.54 9.98
CA LYS A 95 -16.44 17.82 10.61
C LYS A 95 -15.41 17.39 9.58
N ALA A 96 -15.86 16.87 8.44
CA ALA A 96 -14.96 16.53 7.33
C ALA A 96 -14.21 17.76 6.82
N LEU A 97 -14.89 18.89 6.64
CA LEU A 97 -14.26 20.15 6.24
C LEU A 97 -13.23 20.63 7.27
N ALA A 98 -13.58 20.63 8.56
CA ALA A 98 -12.66 21.03 9.62
C ALA A 98 -11.43 20.12 9.67
N TRP A 99 -11.60 18.81 9.49
CA TRP A 99 -10.50 17.84 9.43
C TRP A 99 -9.59 18.11 8.23
N VAL A 100 -10.14 18.28 7.02
CA VAL A 100 -9.34 18.55 5.81
C VAL A 100 -8.57 19.87 5.93
N LYS A 101 -9.17 20.92 6.50
CA LYS A 101 -8.47 22.19 6.75
C LYS A 101 -7.27 22.01 7.68
N SER A 102 -7.48 21.29 8.78
CA SER A 102 -6.50 21.17 9.88
C SER A 102 -5.40 20.15 9.61
N ASN A 103 -5.67 19.14 8.76
CA ASN A 103 -4.79 17.99 8.57
C ASN A 103 -4.25 17.87 7.14
N VAL A 104 -4.80 18.62 6.18
CA VAL A 104 -4.36 18.59 4.77
C VAL A 104 -4.04 19.99 4.27
N GLN A 105 -5.01 20.91 4.23
CA GLN A 105 -4.84 22.22 3.59
C GLN A 105 -3.70 23.03 4.22
N CYS A 106 -3.57 23.02 5.55
CA CYS A 106 -2.56 23.79 6.28
C CYS A 106 -1.11 23.38 5.94
N TRP A 107 -0.89 22.20 5.36
CA TRP A 107 0.44 21.69 5.00
C TRP A 107 0.80 21.94 3.54
N LEU A 108 -0.16 22.29 2.70
CA LEU A 108 0.04 22.53 1.27
C LEU A 108 0.54 23.98 1.02
N PRO A 109 1.43 24.19 0.02
CA PRO A 109 2.05 23.20 -0.85
C PRO A 109 3.36 22.61 -0.30
N ALA A 110 3.85 23.09 0.85
CA ALA A 110 5.17 22.72 1.37
C ALA A 110 5.30 21.19 1.57
N THR A 111 4.28 20.54 2.11
CA THR A 111 4.23 19.08 2.24
C THR A 111 3.37 18.51 1.13
N LYS A 112 3.90 17.58 0.34
CA LYS A 112 3.21 17.07 -0.86
C LYS A 112 2.18 15.98 -0.50
N VAL A 113 1.07 16.37 0.11
CA VAL A 113 -0.08 15.48 0.30
C VAL A 113 -0.75 15.23 -1.05
N THR A 114 -0.93 13.96 -1.40
CA THR A 114 -1.47 13.54 -2.72
C THR A 114 -2.75 12.72 -2.60
N CYS A 115 -3.02 12.15 -1.43
CA CYS A 115 -4.16 11.28 -1.21
C CYS A 115 -4.56 11.23 0.27
N ILE A 116 -5.86 11.07 0.52
CA ILE A 116 -6.42 10.70 1.83
C ILE A 116 -7.00 9.29 1.71
N ALA A 117 -6.44 8.33 2.45
CA ALA A 117 -7.00 6.99 2.61
C ALA A 117 -7.97 6.97 3.80
N VAL A 118 -9.26 6.99 3.50
CA VAL A 118 -10.36 6.97 4.47
C VAL A 118 -10.64 5.54 4.88
N GLY A 119 -10.21 5.18 6.09
CA GLY A 119 -10.28 3.84 6.63
C GLY A 119 -9.21 2.88 6.07
N ASN A 120 -9.01 1.79 6.78
CA ASN A 120 -8.13 0.68 6.41
C ASN A 120 -8.82 -0.65 6.69
N GLU A 121 -8.95 -1.48 5.64
CA GLU A 121 -9.50 -2.84 5.65
C GLU A 121 -10.92 -2.97 6.23
N VAL A 122 -11.69 -1.88 6.24
CA VAL A 122 -12.98 -1.75 6.93
C VAL A 122 -13.97 -2.87 6.58
N LEU A 123 -14.05 -3.25 5.31
CA LEU A 123 -15.04 -4.21 4.81
C LEU A 123 -14.77 -5.66 5.24
N THR A 124 -13.62 -5.95 5.84
CA THR A 124 -13.25 -7.29 6.30
C THR A 124 -13.16 -7.40 7.82
N LEU A 125 -13.43 -6.32 8.56
CA LEU A 125 -13.45 -6.29 10.04
C LEU A 125 -14.74 -6.85 10.65
N ASN A 126 -15.71 -7.27 9.81
CA ASN A 126 -17.04 -7.73 10.24
C ASN A 126 -17.80 -6.73 11.12
N ASP A 127 -17.53 -5.43 10.95
CA ASP A 127 -18.24 -4.34 11.62
C ASP A 127 -19.18 -3.63 10.63
N THR A 128 -20.47 -3.90 10.77
CA THR A 128 -21.51 -3.32 9.92
C THR A 128 -21.61 -1.80 10.08
N LEU A 129 -21.36 -1.25 11.27
CA LEU A 129 -21.40 0.20 11.49
C LEU A 129 -20.24 0.87 10.76
N LEU A 130 -19.01 0.37 10.88
CA LEU A 130 -17.87 0.90 10.13
C LEU A 130 -18.08 0.78 8.63
N SER A 131 -18.55 -0.38 8.15
CA SER A 131 -18.84 -0.60 6.72
C SER A 131 -19.88 0.38 6.17
N ASN A 132 -20.95 0.63 6.92
CA ASN A 132 -22.00 1.58 6.53
C ASN A 132 -21.53 3.05 6.59
N ASN A 133 -20.49 3.35 7.38
CA ASN A 133 -19.96 4.70 7.51
C ASN A 133 -18.88 5.04 6.46
N LEU A 134 -18.26 4.03 5.84
CA LEU A 134 -17.10 4.19 4.96
C LEU A 134 -17.38 5.12 3.77
N LEU A 135 -18.32 4.75 2.89
CA LEU A 135 -18.59 5.54 1.69
C LEU A 135 -19.12 6.95 2.01
N PRO A 136 -20.06 7.14 2.96
CA PRO A 136 -20.47 8.49 3.36
C PRO A 136 -19.31 9.35 3.88
N ALA A 137 -18.37 8.78 4.64
CA ALA A 137 -17.17 9.49 5.08
C ALA A 137 -16.27 9.89 3.90
N MET A 138 -16.02 8.97 2.95
CA MET A 138 -15.27 9.28 1.72
C MET A 138 -15.90 10.44 0.94
N GLN A 139 -17.23 10.43 0.78
CA GLN A 139 -17.98 11.47 0.07
C GLN A 139 -17.91 12.84 0.75
N SER A 140 -18.01 12.88 2.07
CA SER A 140 -17.88 14.12 2.85
C SER A 140 -16.46 14.68 2.80
N VAL A 141 -15.43 13.85 2.92
CA VAL A 141 -14.02 14.26 2.77
C VAL A 141 -13.73 14.79 1.37
N TYR A 142 -14.24 14.12 0.33
CA TYR A 142 -14.09 14.59 -1.05
C TYR A 142 -14.83 15.91 -1.29
N SER A 143 -16.03 16.07 -0.72
CA SER A 143 -16.79 17.33 -0.79
C SER A 143 -16.06 18.48 -0.10
N ALA A 144 -15.39 18.20 1.03
CA ALA A 144 -14.52 19.16 1.69
C ALA A 144 -13.35 19.58 0.79
N LEU A 145 -12.64 18.64 0.16
CA LEU A 145 -11.58 18.96 -0.80
C LEU A 145 -12.08 19.84 -1.95
N LYS A 146 -13.24 19.51 -2.53
CA LYS A 146 -13.87 20.32 -3.58
C LYS A 146 -14.18 21.75 -3.12
N SER A 147 -14.71 21.90 -1.90
CA SER A 147 -15.02 23.23 -1.34
C SER A 147 -13.78 24.10 -1.08
N LEU A 148 -12.61 23.45 -0.97
CA LEU A 148 -11.31 24.09 -0.80
C LEU A 148 -10.50 24.17 -2.10
N HIS A 149 -11.06 23.72 -3.23
CA HIS A 149 -10.40 23.64 -4.53
C HIS A 149 -9.14 22.76 -4.54
N LEU A 150 -9.12 21.70 -3.72
CA LEU A 150 -7.99 20.77 -3.57
C LEU A 150 -8.19 19.43 -4.29
N GLU A 151 -9.37 19.18 -4.88
CA GLU A 151 -9.75 17.88 -5.45
C GLU A 151 -8.87 17.45 -6.64
N LYS A 152 -8.22 18.40 -7.31
CA LYS A 152 -7.29 18.12 -8.41
C LYS A 152 -5.88 17.76 -7.92
N GLN A 153 -5.56 18.09 -6.67
CA GLN A 153 -4.24 17.86 -6.06
C GLN A 153 -4.25 16.66 -5.11
N VAL A 154 -5.35 16.47 -4.39
CA VAL A 154 -5.51 15.43 -3.36
C VAL A 154 -6.70 14.55 -3.73
N SER A 155 -6.45 13.26 -3.90
CA SER A 155 -7.52 12.26 -4.11
C SER A 155 -8.04 11.70 -2.79
N VAL A 156 -9.22 11.08 -2.82
CA VAL A 156 -9.80 10.33 -1.69
C VAL A 156 -9.96 8.88 -2.10
N THR A 157 -9.53 7.96 -1.26
CA THR A 157 -9.65 6.51 -1.47
C THR A 157 -9.88 5.78 -0.14
N THR A 158 -9.92 4.45 -0.17
CA THR A 158 -9.95 3.55 0.97
C THR A 158 -9.04 2.35 0.66
N ALA A 159 -8.36 1.81 1.67
CA ALA A 159 -7.54 0.61 1.52
C ALA A 159 -8.32 -0.66 1.87
N HIS A 160 -8.22 -1.68 1.03
CA HIS A 160 -8.92 -2.95 1.18
C HIS A 160 -7.95 -4.11 1.42
N SER A 161 -8.27 -5.00 2.35
CA SER A 161 -7.65 -6.32 2.41
C SER A 161 -7.97 -7.10 1.13
N LEU A 162 -7.08 -7.98 0.67
CA LEU A 162 -7.42 -8.94 -0.39
C LEU A 162 -8.57 -9.88 -0.01
N ALA A 163 -8.91 -10.00 1.28
CA ALA A 163 -10.05 -10.78 1.76
C ALA A 163 -11.43 -10.22 1.36
N VAL A 164 -11.47 -9.12 0.60
CA VAL A 164 -12.68 -8.70 -0.13
C VAL A 164 -13.00 -9.62 -1.32
N LEU A 165 -12.04 -10.44 -1.76
CA LEU A 165 -12.23 -11.47 -2.77
C LEU A 165 -12.74 -12.77 -2.13
N ASP A 166 -13.63 -13.45 -2.85
CA ASP A 166 -14.11 -14.80 -2.53
C ASP A 166 -13.31 -15.84 -3.32
N THR A 167 -13.12 -15.58 -4.62
CA THR A 167 -12.24 -16.36 -5.48
C THR A 167 -11.05 -15.51 -5.90
N SER A 168 -9.84 -16.05 -5.81
CA SER A 168 -8.61 -15.40 -6.28
C SER A 168 -7.67 -16.34 -7.06
N TYR A 169 -8.05 -17.61 -7.24
CA TYR A 169 -7.30 -18.58 -8.02
C TYR A 169 -8.22 -19.42 -8.93
N PRO A 170 -7.88 -19.60 -10.22
CA PRO A 170 -6.80 -18.88 -10.92
C PRO A 170 -7.13 -17.36 -11.01
N PRO A 171 -6.15 -16.49 -11.30
CA PRO A 171 -6.37 -15.03 -11.29
C PRO A 171 -7.58 -14.56 -12.12
N SER A 172 -7.80 -15.13 -13.31
CA SER A 172 -8.96 -14.84 -14.17
C SER A 172 -10.32 -15.17 -13.52
N ALA A 173 -10.34 -16.10 -12.55
CA ALA A 173 -11.52 -16.43 -11.77
C ALA A 173 -11.81 -15.42 -10.65
N GLY A 174 -10.90 -14.46 -10.41
CA GLY A 174 -11.01 -13.40 -9.41
C GLY A 174 -12.42 -12.80 -9.28
N LYS A 175 -13.02 -12.85 -8.09
CA LYS A 175 -14.39 -12.39 -7.83
C LYS A 175 -14.51 -11.82 -6.42
N PHE A 176 -15.17 -10.67 -6.28
CA PHE A 176 -15.51 -10.11 -4.96
C PHE A 176 -16.49 -11.03 -4.21
N ARG A 177 -16.39 -11.02 -2.88
CA ARG A 177 -17.36 -11.68 -2.02
C ARG A 177 -18.77 -11.16 -2.26
N GLN A 178 -19.72 -12.10 -2.37
CA GLN A 178 -21.09 -11.80 -2.75
C GLN A 178 -21.79 -10.84 -1.77
N ASP A 179 -21.50 -10.97 -0.48
CA ASP A 179 -22.04 -10.10 0.57
C ASP A 179 -21.46 -8.67 0.51
N LEU A 180 -20.28 -8.49 -0.09
CA LEU A 180 -19.63 -7.18 -0.23
C LEU A 180 -19.94 -6.48 -1.56
N VAL A 181 -20.41 -7.19 -2.60
CA VAL A 181 -20.65 -6.63 -3.94
C VAL A 181 -21.49 -5.34 -3.88
N GLY A 182 -22.59 -5.34 -3.12
CA GLY A 182 -23.47 -4.16 -3.04
C GLY A 182 -22.79 -2.91 -2.44
N CYS A 183 -21.88 -3.10 -1.48
CA CYS A 183 -21.10 -2.02 -0.88
C CYS A 183 -19.97 -1.59 -1.82
N LEU A 184 -19.20 -2.56 -2.32
CA LEU A 184 -18.07 -2.34 -3.21
C LEU A 184 -18.48 -1.65 -4.50
N SER A 185 -19.59 -2.03 -5.14
CA SER A 185 -20.06 -1.36 -6.37
C SER A 185 -20.27 0.15 -6.16
N LYS A 186 -20.80 0.57 -5.00
CA LYS A 186 -21.00 2.00 -4.70
C LYS A 186 -19.67 2.73 -4.45
N ILE A 187 -18.69 2.05 -3.85
CA ILE A 187 -17.33 2.58 -3.66
C ILE A 187 -16.60 2.68 -5.01
N LEU A 188 -16.75 1.68 -5.88
CA LEU A 188 -16.20 1.68 -7.24
C LEU A 188 -16.81 2.78 -8.11
N ASP A 189 -18.13 3.02 -8.00
CA ASP A 189 -18.78 4.17 -8.64
C ASP A 189 -18.18 5.51 -8.17
N PHE A 190 -17.85 5.61 -6.88
CA PHE A 190 -17.16 6.78 -6.34
C PHE A 190 -15.76 6.91 -6.95
N HIS A 191 -14.98 5.83 -7.05
CA HIS A 191 -13.67 5.84 -7.69
C HIS A 191 -13.74 6.28 -9.15
N LEU A 192 -14.69 5.76 -9.93
CA LEU A 192 -14.91 6.16 -11.33
C LEU A 192 -15.28 7.64 -11.47
N LYS A 193 -16.09 8.20 -10.55
CA LYS A 193 -16.52 9.61 -10.58
C LYS A 193 -15.44 10.59 -10.14
N THR A 194 -14.49 10.14 -9.34
CA THR A 194 -13.45 10.97 -8.71
C THR A 194 -12.06 10.73 -9.30
N ASP A 195 -11.93 9.79 -10.24
CA ASP A 195 -10.66 9.34 -10.82
C ASP A 195 -9.65 8.94 -9.73
N SER A 196 -10.14 8.28 -8.67
CA SER A 196 -9.32 7.84 -7.55
C SER A 196 -8.99 6.34 -7.65
N PRO A 197 -7.81 5.90 -7.16
CA PRO A 197 -7.42 4.50 -7.23
C PRO A 197 -8.19 3.65 -6.21
N PHE A 198 -8.37 2.37 -6.54
CA PHE A 198 -8.77 1.32 -5.61
C PHE A 198 -7.51 0.74 -4.95
N LEU A 199 -7.34 0.96 -3.65
CA LEU A 199 -6.16 0.50 -2.92
C LEU A 199 -6.36 -0.90 -2.35
N ILE A 200 -5.38 -1.78 -2.57
CA ILE A 200 -5.35 -3.12 -1.98
C ILE A 200 -4.11 -3.34 -1.11
N ASN A 201 -4.28 -4.08 -0.02
CA ASN A 201 -3.22 -4.61 0.82
C ASN A 201 -3.00 -6.07 0.42
N ALA A 202 -1.87 -6.34 -0.23
CA ALA A 202 -1.59 -7.60 -0.91
C ALA A 202 -0.33 -8.26 -0.35
N TYR A 203 -0.50 -9.35 0.37
CA TYR A 203 0.58 -10.05 1.08
C TYR A 203 0.71 -11.51 0.61
N PRO A 204 1.64 -11.81 -0.32
CA PRO A 204 2.01 -13.18 -0.65
C PRO A 204 2.44 -14.00 0.57
N PHE A 205 3.04 -13.36 1.58
CA PHE A 205 3.38 -13.97 2.87
C PHE A 205 2.18 -14.66 3.53
N LEU A 206 1.01 -14.02 3.58
CA LEU A 206 -0.16 -14.60 4.25
C LEU A 206 -0.69 -15.84 3.53
N ALA A 207 -0.65 -15.83 2.20
CA ALA A 207 -1.02 -16.99 1.40
C ALA A 207 -0.05 -18.15 1.66
N TYR A 208 1.26 -17.90 1.61
CA TYR A 208 2.28 -18.91 1.90
C TYR A 208 2.17 -19.45 3.32
N LYS A 209 2.08 -18.58 4.34
CA LYS A 209 1.90 -18.97 5.74
C LYS A 209 0.74 -19.95 5.92
N SER A 210 -0.35 -19.72 5.20
CA SER A 210 -1.57 -20.52 5.33
C SER A 210 -1.49 -21.88 4.64
N ASN A 211 -0.77 -21.99 3.52
CA ASN A 211 -0.67 -23.23 2.72
C ASN A 211 0.77 -23.51 2.23
N PRO A 212 1.78 -23.63 3.12
CA PRO A 212 3.19 -23.67 2.73
C PRO A 212 3.60 -24.98 2.01
N LYS A 213 2.75 -26.01 2.07
CA LYS A 213 2.96 -27.29 1.36
C LYS A 213 2.50 -27.26 -0.10
N GLN A 214 1.59 -26.36 -0.45
CA GLN A 214 1.01 -26.27 -1.80
C GLN A 214 1.53 -25.04 -2.56
N ILE A 215 1.80 -23.94 -1.84
CA ILE A 215 2.32 -22.72 -2.42
C ILE A 215 3.84 -22.78 -2.39
N SER A 216 4.47 -22.77 -3.57
CA SER A 216 5.93 -22.73 -3.70
C SER A 216 6.50 -21.45 -3.08
N LEU A 217 7.58 -21.60 -2.32
CA LEU A 217 8.32 -20.47 -1.76
C LEU A 217 8.92 -19.60 -2.87
N ASP A 218 9.43 -20.21 -3.96
CA ASP A 218 9.97 -19.47 -5.11
C ASP A 218 8.93 -18.54 -5.75
N TYR A 219 7.69 -19.00 -5.84
CA TYR A 219 6.59 -18.25 -6.45
C TYR A 219 6.18 -17.03 -5.62
N VAL A 220 6.22 -17.12 -4.29
CA VAL A 220 5.90 -15.99 -3.40
C VAL A 220 7.07 -15.06 -3.16
N LEU A 221 8.31 -15.49 -3.44
CA LEU A 221 9.54 -14.68 -3.29
C LEU A 221 10.05 -14.05 -4.60
N PHE A 222 9.23 -14.03 -5.67
CA PHE A 222 9.59 -13.51 -7.00
C PHE A 222 10.76 -14.25 -7.66
N GLN A 223 10.88 -15.57 -7.44
CA GLN A 223 11.92 -16.42 -8.02
C GLN A 223 11.39 -17.38 -9.10
N GLY A 224 10.11 -17.31 -9.46
CA GLY A 224 9.51 -18.22 -10.44
C GLY A 224 10.09 -18.12 -11.85
N SER A 225 10.60 -16.95 -12.25
CA SER A 225 11.22 -16.75 -13.57
C SER A 225 12.48 -17.61 -13.83
N ASN A 226 13.04 -18.27 -12.81
CA ASN A 226 14.21 -19.15 -12.93
C ASN A 226 13.87 -20.59 -13.40
N GLY A 227 12.64 -20.82 -13.89
CA GLY A 227 12.19 -22.14 -14.36
C GLY A 227 11.80 -23.12 -13.24
N SER A 228 11.83 -22.68 -11.98
CA SER A 228 11.53 -23.49 -10.79
C SER A 228 10.16 -23.19 -10.15
N GLY A 229 9.37 -22.27 -10.70
CA GLY A 229 8.06 -21.92 -10.15
C GLY A 229 7.30 -20.86 -10.94
N GLY A 230 6.04 -20.64 -10.59
CA GLY A 230 5.12 -19.81 -11.36
C GLY A 230 3.82 -20.58 -11.60
N VAL A 231 2.77 -19.86 -11.96
CA VAL A 231 1.47 -20.47 -12.26
C VAL A 231 0.99 -20.00 -13.61
N VAL A 232 0.47 -20.92 -14.41
CA VAL A 232 -0.24 -20.59 -15.65
C VAL A 232 -1.72 -20.55 -15.32
N ASP A 233 -2.36 -19.43 -15.61
CA ASP A 233 -3.81 -19.33 -15.53
C ASP A 233 -4.45 -20.16 -16.66
N PRO A 234 -5.23 -21.20 -16.35
CA PRO A 234 -5.71 -22.16 -17.35
C PRO A 234 -6.78 -21.57 -18.29
N ALA A 235 -7.42 -20.47 -17.92
CA ALA A 235 -8.46 -19.85 -18.75
C ALA A 235 -7.86 -18.83 -19.74
N THR A 236 -6.78 -18.17 -19.36
CA THR A 236 -6.17 -17.07 -20.14
C THR A 236 -4.80 -17.42 -20.74
N ASN A 237 -4.19 -18.52 -20.30
CA ASN A 237 -2.80 -18.91 -20.59
C ASN A 237 -1.76 -17.86 -20.16
N LEU A 238 -2.13 -16.88 -19.33
CA LEU A 238 -1.20 -15.93 -18.76
C LEU A 238 -0.30 -16.62 -17.74
N HIS A 239 1.00 -16.45 -17.90
CA HIS A 239 2.00 -16.96 -16.95
C HIS A 239 2.32 -15.90 -15.89
N TYR A 240 2.17 -16.30 -14.63
CA TYR A 240 2.48 -15.49 -13.47
C TYR A 240 3.75 -16.05 -12.81
N ASP A 241 4.85 -15.31 -12.97
CA ASP A 241 6.16 -15.64 -12.39
C ASP A 241 6.25 -15.35 -10.88
N ASN A 242 5.27 -14.63 -10.32
CA ASN A 242 5.18 -14.31 -8.90
C ASN A 242 3.73 -14.16 -8.42
N MET A 243 3.50 -14.43 -7.13
CA MET A 243 2.14 -14.40 -6.56
C MET A 243 1.54 -13.00 -6.47
N LEU A 244 2.34 -11.95 -6.27
CA LEU A 244 1.81 -10.60 -6.16
C LEU A 244 1.08 -10.19 -7.44
N PHE A 245 1.62 -10.54 -8.61
CA PHE A 245 0.95 -10.34 -9.89
C PHE A 245 -0.37 -11.08 -9.99
N SER A 246 -0.42 -12.34 -9.53
CA SER A 246 -1.66 -13.10 -9.49
C SER A 246 -2.70 -12.50 -8.56
N GLN A 247 -2.29 -11.96 -7.41
CA GLN A 247 -3.18 -11.26 -6.49
C GLN A 247 -3.75 -9.97 -7.10
N ILE A 248 -2.92 -9.19 -7.78
CA ILE A 248 -3.34 -7.95 -8.46
C ILE A 248 -4.31 -8.27 -9.61
N ASP A 249 -4.00 -9.27 -10.44
CA ASP A 249 -4.86 -9.62 -11.58
C ASP A 249 -6.15 -10.34 -11.18
N ALA A 250 -6.17 -11.00 -10.02
CA ALA A 250 -7.42 -11.46 -9.40
C ALA A 250 -8.35 -10.28 -9.04
N VAL A 251 -7.79 -9.17 -8.55
CA VAL A 251 -8.57 -7.94 -8.31
C VAL A 251 -9.03 -7.32 -9.62
N HIS A 252 -8.18 -7.23 -10.65
CA HIS A 252 -8.61 -6.76 -11.97
C HIS A 252 -9.75 -7.60 -12.54
N SER A 253 -9.67 -8.93 -12.44
CA SER A 253 -10.73 -9.84 -12.88
C SER A 253 -12.03 -9.63 -12.09
N ALA A 254 -11.94 -9.38 -10.78
CA ALA A 254 -13.10 -9.07 -9.96
C ALA A 254 -13.76 -7.73 -10.35
N LEU A 255 -12.95 -6.71 -10.63
CA LEU A 255 -13.41 -5.41 -11.12
C LEU A 255 -14.11 -5.52 -12.47
N GLU A 256 -13.57 -6.31 -13.41
CA GLU A 256 -14.19 -6.55 -14.71
C GLU A 256 -15.58 -7.19 -14.58
N LYS A 257 -15.75 -8.17 -13.67
CA LYS A 257 -17.02 -8.86 -13.43
C LYS A 257 -18.12 -7.95 -12.86
N VAL A 258 -17.76 -6.84 -12.23
CA VAL A 258 -18.70 -5.81 -11.76
C VAL A 258 -18.72 -4.57 -12.65
N GLY A 259 -18.19 -4.66 -13.88
CA GLY A 259 -18.24 -3.59 -14.88
C GLY A 259 -17.27 -2.42 -14.65
N CYS A 260 -16.36 -2.55 -13.68
CA CYS A 260 -15.48 -1.47 -13.21
C CYS A 260 -14.04 -1.57 -13.74
N LYS A 261 -13.86 -2.07 -14.97
CA LYS A 261 -12.54 -2.36 -15.59
C LYS A 261 -11.58 -1.16 -15.68
N LYS A 262 -12.10 0.07 -15.62
CA LYS A 262 -11.33 1.33 -15.74
C LYS A 262 -10.76 1.81 -14.41
N VAL A 263 -11.18 1.24 -13.29
CA VAL A 263 -10.68 1.65 -11.97
C VAL A 263 -9.20 1.25 -11.86
N CYS A 264 -8.34 2.24 -11.59
CA CYS A 264 -6.92 2.01 -11.35
C CYS A 264 -6.73 1.26 -10.03
N VAL A 265 -5.94 0.17 -10.04
CA VAL A 265 -5.56 -0.57 -8.83
C VAL A 265 -4.18 -0.13 -8.39
N GLN A 266 -4.00 0.16 -7.10
CA GLN A 266 -2.69 0.41 -6.50
C GLN A 266 -2.52 -0.43 -5.23
N ILE A 267 -1.28 -0.80 -4.91
CA ILE A 267 -0.98 -1.68 -3.79
C ILE A 267 -0.53 -0.79 -2.65
N SER A 268 -1.38 -0.64 -1.63
CA SER A 268 -1.09 0.26 -0.52
C SER A 268 -0.28 -0.37 0.59
N GLU A 269 -0.14 -1.70 0.56
CA GLU A 269 0.74 -2.48 1.43
C GLU A 269 1.15 -3.80 0.76
N SER A 270 2.43 -4.12 0.81
CA SER A 270 2.97 -5.47 0.56
C SER A 270 4.31 -5.63 1.25
N GLY A 271 4.54 -6.76 1.93
CA GLY A 271 5.74 -6.96 2.71
C GLY A 271 5.91 -8.39 3.20
N TRP A 272 7.05 -8.65 3.82
CA TRP A 272 7.39 -9.96 4.37
C TRP A 272 8.12 -9.83 5.72
N PRO A 273 7.66 -10.50 6.78
CA PRO A 273 8.25 -10.37 8.10
C PRO A 273 9.57 -11.16 8.22
N SER A 274 10.55 -10.56 8.89
CA SER A 274 11.88 -11.15 9.10
C SER A 274 11.95 -12.16 10.26
N LYS A 275 10.88 -12.23 11.06
CA LYS A 275 10.74 -13.15 12.19
C LYS A 275 9.26 -13.34 12.48
N GLY A 276 8.81 -14.56 12.74
CA GLY A 276 7.44 -14.85 13.17
C GLY A 276 7.41 -15.85 14.33
N ASP A 277 6.19 -16.21 14.75
CA ASP A 277 5.96 -17.30 15.69
C ASP A 277 6.24 -18.67 15.04
N GLN A 278 6.21 -19.76 15.82
CA GLN A 278 6.55 -21.11 15.35
C GLN A 278 5.65 -21.60 14.21
N ASP A 279 4.40 -21.15 14.17
CA ASP A 279 3.40 -21.49 13.16
C ASP A 279 3.39 -20.51 11.97
N GLU A 280 4.24 -19.49 11.96
CA GLU A 280 4.34 -18.50 10.89
C GLU A 280 5.35 -18.92 9.83
N ALA A 281 5.03 -20.00 9.11
CA ALA A 281 5.88 -20.55 8.06
C ALA A 281 6.36 -19.47 7.07
N GLY A 282 7.67 -19.45 6.84
CA GLY A 282 8.32 -18.52 5.92
C GLY A 282 8.75 -17.18 6.52
N ALA A 283 8.35 -16.84 7.76
CA ALA A 283 8.76 -15.61 8.44
C ALA A 283 10.22 -15.67 8.93
N THR A 284 11.17 -15.52 8.01
CA THR A 284 12.62 -15.57 8.27
C THR A 284 13.32 -14.37 7.66
N LEU A 285 14.48 -14.03 8.22
CA LEU A 285 15.32 -12.92 7.74
C LEU A 285 15.72 -13.12 6.27
N GLU A 286 16.05 -14.36 5.88
CA GLU A 286 16.41 -14.68 4.50
C GLU A 286 15.26 -14.45 3.52
N ASN A 287 14.05 -14.87 3.88
CA ASN A 287 12.88 -14.71 3.01
C ASN A 287 12.44 -13.25 2.95
N ALA A 288 12.48 -12.50 4.06
CA ALA A 288 12.19 -11.07 4.07
C ALA A 288 13.18 -10.30 3.17
N LYS A 289 14.48 -10.63 3.25
CA LYS A 289 15.50 -10.08 2.36
C LYS A 289 15.19 -10.37 0.89
N LYS A 290 14.85 -11.62 0.54
CA LYS A 290 14.51 -12.01 -0.84
C LYS A 290 13.27 -11.29 -1.34
N PHE A 291 12.17 -11.35 -0.59
CA PHE A 291 10.88 -10.75 -0.97
C PHE A 291 11.01 -9.25 -1.19
N ASN A 292 11.45 -8.51 -0.17
CA ASN A 292 11.52 -7.04 -0.24
C ASN A 292 12.57 -6.57 -1.25
N GLY A 293 13.73 -7.24 -1.31
CA GLY A 293 14.76 -6.93 -2.31
C GLY A 293 14.29 -7.17 -3.75
N ASN A 294 13.59 -8.26 -4.01
CA ASN A 294 13.05 -8.56 -5.34
C ASN A 294 11.87 -7.65 -5.70
N LEU A 295 11.02 -7.27 -4.74
CA LEU A 295 9.95 -6.31 -4.96
C LEU A 295 10.51 -4.92 -5.33
N ILE A 296 11.58 -4.46 -4.67
CA ILE A 296 12.25 -3.20 -5.05
C ILE A 296 12.81 -3.30 -6.47
N LYS A 297 13.47 -4.41 -6.83
CA LYS A 297 13.98 -4.62 -8.20
C LYS A 297 12.85 -4.66 -9.23
N LEU A 298 11.72 -5.30 -8.91
CA LEU A 298 10.53 -5.34 -9.75
C LEU A 298 10.02 -3.94 -10.05
N MET A 299 9.93 -3.08 -9.04
CA MET A 299 9.49 -1.69 -9.18
C MET A 299 10.43 -0.87 -10.08
N GLN A 300 11.74 -1.18 -10.08
CA GLN A 300 12.71 -0.53 -10.96
C GLN A 300 12.56 -0.95 -12.43
N GLN A 301 11.99 -2.13 -12.71
CA GLN A 301 11.75 -2.62 -14.08
C GLN A 301 10.59 -1.91 -14.78
N LYS A 302 9.74 -1.18 -14.04
CA LYS A 302 8.56 -0.45 -14.57
C LYS A 302 7.66 -1.32 -15.46
N ARG A 303 7.45 -2.57 -15.06
CA ARG A 303 6.54 -3.50 -15.76
C ARG A 303 5.23 -3.65 -14.99
N GLY A 304 4.14 -3.78 -15.73
CA GLY A 304 2.85 -4.17 -15.20
C GLY A 304 2.74 -5.67 -14.93
N THR A 305 1.53 -6.12 -14.61
CA THR A 305 1.19 -7.54 -14.43
C THR A 305 0.94 -8.23 -15.78
N PRO A 306 0.84 -9.58 -15.84
CA PRO A 306 0.52 -10.29 -17.08
C PRO A 306 -0.80 -9.84 -17.74
N MET A 307 -1.86 -9.55 -16.96
CA MET A 307 -3.15 -9.08 -17.49
C MET A 307 -3.13 -7.59 -17.87
N ARG A 308 -2.21 -6.81 -17.28
CA ARG A 308 -2.08 -5.36 -17.47
C ARG A 308 -0.59 -4.96 -17.63
N PRO A 309 0.08 -5.38 -18.70
CA PRO A 309 1.53 -5.20 -18.86
C PRO A 309 1.94 -3.73 -18.99
N ASP A 310 1.06 -2.90 -19.54
CA ASP A 310 1.32 -1.48 -19.84
C ASP A 310 0.85 -0.54 -18.72
N VAL A 311 0.38 -1.07 -17.59
CA VAL A 311 -0.06 -0.26 -16.44
C VAL A 311 1.06 -0.15 -15.42
N ASP A 312 1.44 1.09 -15.09
CA ASP A 312 2.41 1.37 -14.03
C ASP A 312 1.89 0.83 -12.69
N LEU A 313 2.69 -0.04 -12.06
CA LEU A 313 2.44 -0.51 -10.71
C LEU A 313 2.95 0.52 -9.70
N ASN A 314 2.08 0.90 -8.77
CA ASN A 314 2.44 1.67 -7.59
C ASN A 314 2.28 0.78 -6.37
N ILE A 315 3.38 0.55 -5.66
CA ILE A 315 3.43 -0.38 -4.53
C ILE A 315 4.07 0.34 -3.35
N TYR A 316 3.39 0.29 -2.21
CA TYR A 316 3.94 0.70 -0.92
C TYR A 316 4.44 -0.54 -0.18
N LEU A 317 5.75 -0.56 0.09
CA LEU A 317 6.37 -1.60 0.89
C LEU A 317 5.93 -1.47 2.36
N PHE A 318 5.51 -2.59 2.94
CA PHE A 318 5.19 -2.69 4.36
C PHE A 318 6.33 -3.38 5.12
N ALA A 319 7.06 -2.71 6.02
CA ALA A 319 7.00 -1.28 6.37
C ALA A 319 8.41 -0.71 6.60
N LEU A 320 8.50 0.59 6.86
CA LEU A 320 9.79 1.25 7.06
C LEU A 320 10.53 0.71 8.30
N PHE A 321 9.85 0.58 9.43
CA PHE A 321 10.45 0.14 10.69
C PHE A 321 9.79 -1.11 11.26
N ASN A 322 10.54 -1.84 12.09
CA ASN A 322 9.97 -2.78 13.04
C ASN A 322 9.18 -2.00 14.10
N GLU A 323 7.91 -2.33 14.28
CA GLU A 323 7.00 -1.64 15.18
C GLU A 323 6.76 -2.48 16.44
N ASN A 324 7.51 -2.21 17.51
CA ASN A 324 7.58 -3.07 18.70
C ASN A 324 6.29 -3.15 19.52
N LEU A 325 5.36 -2.19 19.36
CA LEU A 325 4.08 -2.17 20.07
C LEU A 325 2.92 -2.75 19.26
N LYS A 326 3.16 -3.26 18.04
CA LYS A 326 2.08 -3.91 17.27
C LYS A 326 1.58 -5.17 17.99
N PRO A 327 0.26 -5.27 18.23
CA PRO A 327 -0.35 -6.46 18.80
C PRO A 327 -0.34 -7.62 17.79
N GLY A 328 -0.68 -8.83 18.28
CA GLY A 328 -0.78 -10.03 17.45
C GLY A 328 0.52 -10.85 17.39
N PRO A 329 0.69 -11.67 16.35
CA PRO A 329 1.83 -12.58 16.20
C PRO A 329 3.17 -11.87 16.13
N THR A 330 4.27 -12.60 16.34
CA THR A 330 5.63 -12.05 16.27
C THR A 330 5.96 -11.42 14.93
N SER A 331 5.38 -11.90 13.83
CA SER A 331 5.52 -11.29 12.51
C SER A 331 5.19 -9.80 12.48
N GLU A 332 4.12 -9.36 13.16
CA GLU A 332 3.64 -7.97 13.14
C GLU A 332 4.72 -6.98 13.58
N ARG A 333 5.60 -7.39 14.52
CA ARG A 333 6.68 -6.55 15.06
C ARG A 333 7.96 -6.60 14.20
N ASN A 334 7.98 -7.35 13.10
CA ASN A 334 9.20 -7.70 12.36
C ASN A 334 9.09 -7.50 10.83
N PHE A 335 8.16 -6.68 10.35
CA PHE A 335 8.00 -6.32 8.92
C PHE A 335 8.96 -5.23 8.42
N GLY A 336 9.69 -4.57 9.32
CA GLY A 336 10.53 -3.42 9.00
C GLY A 336 11.69 -3.72 8.05
N LEU A 337 11.95 -2.79 7.13
CA LEU A 337 13.22 -2.73 6.41
C LEU A 337 14.36 -2.24 7.31
N PHE A 338 14.03 -1.39 8.29
CA PHE A 338 14.95 -0.82 9.26
C PHE A 338 14.56 -1.20 10.69
N LYS A 339 15.58 -1.28 11.55
CA LYS A 339 15.41 -1.31 13.00
C LYS A 339 15.10 0.10 13.51
N PRO A 340 14.63 0.24 14.76
CA PRO A 340 14.31 1.55 15.33
C PRO A 340 15.49 2.53 15.41
N ASP A 341 16.73 2.03 15.42
CA ASP A 341 17.95 2.87 15.37
C ASP A 341 18.30 3.39 13.95
N GLY A 342 17.50 3.06 12.94
CA GLY A 342 17.74 3.42 11.54
C GLY A 342 18.72 2.50 10.81
N THR A 343 19.30 1.49 11.47
CA THR A 343 20.12 0.48 10.79
C THR A 343 19.24 -0.50 10.01
N PRO A 344 19.72 -1.07 8.88
CA PRO A 344 18.95 -2.07 8.15
C PRO A 344 18.63 -3.29 9.01
N ALA A 345 17.39 -3.77 8.96
CA ALA A 345 16.99 -5.04 9.58
C ALA A 345 17.69 -6.23 8.89
N TYR A 346 17.94 -6.10 7.60
CA TYR A 346 18.69 -7.03 6.75
C TYR A 346 19.26 -6.29 5.54
N ASN A 347 20.35 -6.79 4.97
CA ASN A 347 20.97 -6.17 3.80
C ASN A 347 20.17 -6.48 2.53
N LEU A 348 19.49 -5.47 1.96
CA LEU A 348 18.69 -5.57 0.73
C LEU A 348 19.53 -5.73 -0.56
N GLY A 349 20.86 -5.59 -0.47
CA GLY A 349 21.74 -5.73 -1.64
C GLY A 349 21.51 -4.68 -2.72
N LEU A 350 20.98 -3.51 -2.35
CA LEU A 350 20.80 -2.38 -3.25
C LEU A 350 22.17 -1.72 -3.49
N ALA A 351 22.70 -1.85 -4.71
CA ALA A 351 23.95 -1.21 -5.08
C ALA A 351 23.82 0.33 -4.96
N GLY A 352 24.76 0.97 -4.25
CA GLY A 352 24.82 2.43 -4.10
C GLY A 352 24.18 3.01 -2.83
N VAL A 353 23.62 2.20 -1.94
CA VAL A 353 23.10 2.67 -0.65
C VAL A 353 24.22 2.68 0.38
N SER A 354 24.95 3.79 0.45
CA SER A 354 25.93 4.03 1.51
C SER A 354 25.18 4.43 2.78
N PHE A 355 24.94 3.47 3.67
CA PHE A 355 24.47 3.77 5.02
C PHE A 355 25.64 4.44 5.75
N GLY A 356 25.62 5.77 5.82
CA GLY A 356 26.66 6.53 6.51
C GLY A 356 26.75 6.07 7.97
N ASN A 357 27.84 5.39 8.32
CA ASN A 357 28.22 5.15 9.69
C ASN A 357 28.36 6.52 10.38
N ALA A 358 27.41 6.89 11.22
CA ALA A 358 27.63 7.94 12.20
C ALA A 358 28.58 7.40 13.27
N ASN A 359 29.87 7.34 12.95
CA ASN A 359 30.92 7.19 13.96
C ASN A 359 30.96 8.50 14.76
N THR A 360 30.31 8.52 15.92
CA THR A 360 30.53 9.53 16.95
C THR A 360 31.88 9.26 17.60
N SER A 361 32.94 9.84 17.05
CA SER A 361 34.19 10.02 17.79
C SER A 361 33.93 11.02 18.91
N SER A 362 33.86 10.52 20.14
CA SER A 362 33.84 11.30 21.37
C SER A 362 35.12 12.13 21.49
N SER A 363 35.03 13.45 21.29
CA SER A 363 36.01 14.40 21.79
C SER A 363 35.38 15.19 22.94
N SER A 364 35.79 14.82 24.14
CA SER A 364 35.57 15.59 25.37
C SER A 364 36.20 16.97 25.25
N SER A 365 35.40 18.03 25.41
CA SER A 365 35.89 19.32 25.88
C SER A 365 34.78 20.00 26.67
N GLY A 366 35.10 20.32 27.93
CA GLY A 366 34.19 20.95 28.87
C GLY A 366 34.03 22.45 28.59
N GLY A 367 32.87 22.98 28.98
CA GLY A 367 32.56 24.40 28.93
C GLY A 367 31.22 24.69 29.59
N SER A 368 31.26 25.08 30.86
CA SER A 368 30.12 25.58 31.64
C SER A 368 29.75 26.99 31.19
N SER A 369 28.46 27.28 30.97
CA SER A 369 27.83 28.55 31.34
C SER A 369 26.33 28.54 31.02
N GLY A 370 25.52 28.93 32.01
CA GLY A 370 24.07 28.87 31.99
C GLY A 370 23.37 29.97 31.18
N GLY A 371 22.09 29.72 30.93
CA GLY A 371 21.15 30.66 30.30
C GLY A 371 19.73 30.12 30.49
N ASN A 372 19.01 30.74 31.42
CA ASN A 372 17.64 30.45 31.80
C ASN A 372 16.68 31.00 30.73
N SER A 373 15.84 30.16 30.13
CA SER A 373 14.62 30.61 29.43
C SER A 373 13.53 29.56 29.56
N SER A 374 12.47 29.98 30.21
CA SER A 374 11.21 29.30 30.50
C SER A 374 10.50 28.82 29.22
N GLU A 375 10.37 27.49 29.07
CA GLU A 375 9.47 26.86 28.10
C GLU A 375 8.16 26.45 28.80
N GLY A 376 7.05 27.02 28.33
CA GLY A 376 5.71 26.60 28.68
C GLY A 376 5.45 25.18 28.17
N SER A 377 5.20 24.27 29.10
CA SER A 377 4.81 22.89 28.86
C SER A 377 3.45 22.81 28.16
N TYR A 378 3.48 22.65 26.83
CA TYR A 378 2.34 22.16 26.06
C TYR A 378 2.46 20.64 25.90
N SER A 379 1.56 19.91 26.54
CA SER A 379 1.36 18.47 26.27
C SER A 379 0.44 18.33 25.06
N PRO A 380 0.85 17.69 23.95
CA PRO A 380 -0.07 17.37 22.87
C PRO A 380 -0.99 16.20 23.28
N PRO A 381 -2.24 16.14 22.79
CA PRO A 381 -3.14 15.04 23.10
C PRO A 381 -2.64 13.74 22.45
N ALA A 382 -2.83 12.63 23.14
CA ALA A 382 -2.50 11.28 22.66
C ALA A 382 -3.13 11.03 21.28
N GLY A 383 -2.29 10.85 20.25
CA GLY A 383 -2.71 10.31 18.97
C GLY A 383 -3.14 8.87 19.16
N GLY A 384 -4.45 8.63 19.19
CA GLY A 384 -5.00 7.28 19.21
C GLY A 384 -4.61 6.55 17.93
N SER A 385 -3.93 5.42 18.06
CA SER A 385 -3.66 4.53 16.93
C SER A 385 -4.97 3.94 16.42
N SER A 386 -5.19 4.03 15.10
CA SER A 386 -6.35 3.45 14.43
C SER A 386 -6.43 1.94 14.65
N ASN A 387 -7.58 1.43 15.11
CA ASN A 387 -7.82 -0.01 15.29
C ASN A 387 -7.57 -0.81 13.99
N GLY A 388 -7.80 -0.20 12.82
CA GLY A 388 -7.58 -0.83 11.51
C GLY A 388 -6.12 -0.93 11.08
N TYR A 389 -5.21 -0.22 11.76
CA TYR A 389 -3.77 -0.31 11.52
C TYR A 389 -3.05 -1.28 12.47
N MET A 390 -3.75 -1.77 13.49
CA MET A 390 -3.12 -2.49 14.60
C MET A 390 -2.52 -3.84 14.19
N SER A 391 -3.09 -4.55 13.21
CA SER A 391 -2.59 -5.86 12.80
C SER A 391 -2.91 -6.16 11.34
N ILE A 392 -1.95 -6.73 10.60
CA ILE A 392 -2.17 -7.30 9.26
C ILE A 392 -2.88 -8.66 9.35
N THR A 393 -2.79 -9.32 10.51
CA THR A 393 -3.18 -10.72 10.72
C THR A 393 -4.46 -10.92 11.52
N SER A 394 -5.12 -9.87 12.04
CA SER A 394 -6.22 -10.02 13.00
C SER A 394 -7.49 -10.71 12.46
N ASP A 395 -7.74 -10.72 11.14
CA ASP A 395 -8.92 -11.38 10.55
C ASP A 395 -8.63 -12.38 9.40
N ALA A 396 -7.42 -12.39 8.83
CA ALA A 396 -7.07 -13.34 7.78
C ALA A 396 -7.12 -14.81 8.27
N GLY A 397 -6.78 -15.06 9.55
CA GLY A 397 -6.77 -16.41 10.13
C GLY A 397 -8.16 -17.04 10.28
N LYS A 398 -9.21 -16.25 10.56
CA LYS A 398 -10.59 -16.76 10.73
C LYS A 398 -11.30 -17.03 9.41
N LEU A 399 -11.04 -16.21 8.38
CA LEU A 399 -11.64 -16.39 7.05
C LEU A 399 -11.04 -17.59 6.31
N ILE A 400 -9.75 -17.89 6.53
CA ILE A 400 -9.09 -19.05 5.91
C ILE A 400 -9.62 -20.38 6.48
N GLU A 401 -10.03 -20.44 7.75
CA GLU A 401 -10.69 -21.64 8.28
C GLU A 401 -12.03 -21.94 7.61
N GLN A 402 -12.81 -20.92 7.24
CA GLN A 402 -14.06 -21.12 6.50
C GLN A 402 -13.80 -21.57 5.05
N SER A 403 -12.72 -21.10 4.42
CA SER A 403 -12.30 -21.57 3.09
C SER A 403 -11.68 -22.97 3.08
N LYS A 404 -11.11 -23.46 4.19
CA LYS A 404 -10.60 -24.85 4.30
C LYS A 404 -11.70 -25.88 4.07
N THR A 405 -12.92 -25.60 4.51
CA THR A 405 -14.09 -26.47 4.28
C THR A 405 -14.46 -26.55 2.80
N LEU A 406 -14.23 -25.48 2.03
CA LEU A 406 -14.53 -25.44 0.59
C LEU A 406 -13.45 -26.12 -0.26
N VAL A 407 -12.18 -26.01 0.13
CA VAL A 407 -11.06 -26.71 -0.53
C VAL A 407 -11.15 -28.23 -0.33
N PHE A 408 -11.66 -28.70 0.80
CA PHE A 408 -11.79 -30.13 1.07
C PHE A 408 -12.74 -30.87 0.11
N PHE A 409 -13.73 -30.18 -0.47
CA PHE A 409 -14.69 -30.78 -1.41
C PHE A 409 -14.21 -30.84 -2.87
N LEU A 410 -13.12 -30.17 -3.23
CA LEU A 410 -12.65 -30.09 -4.62
C LEU A 410 -11.42 -30.98 -4.93
N VAL A 411 -10.85 -31.67 -3.94
CA VAL A 411 -9.62 -32.50 -4.13
C VAL A 411 -9.91 -34.01 -4.19
N LEU A 412 -11.17 -34.45 -4.16
CA LEU A 412 -11.54 -35.85 -4.41
C LEU A 412 -12.30 -35.99 -5.72
N SER A 413 -11.55 -36.03 -6.81
CA SER A 413 -12.00 -36.70 -8.04
C SER A 413 -11.11 -37.93 -8.25
N PRO A 414 -11.63 -39.17 -8.21
CA PRO A 414 -10.92 -40.29 -8.78
C PRO A 414 -11.26 -40.41 -10.27
N MET A 415 -10.23 -40.22 -11.10
CA MET A 415 -10.14 -40.83 -12.42
C MET A 415 -10.15 -42.35 -12.26
N THR A 416 -11.15 -43.04 -12.80
CA THR A 416 -11.04 -44.41 -13.36
C THR A 416 -12.38 -44.79 -13.99
N LEU A 417 -12.46 -44.90 -15.32
CA LEU A 417 -12.61 -46.18 -16.05
C LEU A 417 -12.89 -45.91 -17.53
N LEU A 418 -11.94 -46.29 -18.38
CA LEU A 418 -12.19 -46.72 -19.76
C LEU A 418 -11.87 -48.22 -19.82
N ALA A 419 -12.67 -48.95 -20.61
CA ALA A 419 -12.61 -50.38 -20.96
C ALA A 419 -13.48 -51.34 -20.10
N PHE A 420 -14.60 -51.80 -20.68
CA PHE A 420 -14.66 -53.10 -21.36
C PHE A 420 -15.92 -53.20 -22.25
N GLN A 421 -15.73 -53.82 -23.42
CA GLN A 421 -16.79 -54.34 -24.30
C GLN A 421 -17.61 -55.42 -23.58
N GLN A 422 -18.93 -55.30 -23.60
CA GLN A 422 -19.89 -56.25 -24.21
C GLN A 422 -21.29 -55.65 -24.18
#